data_AF-A0A3D5NM55-F1
#
_entry.id   AF-A0A3D5NM55-F1
#
_cell.length_a   1.000
_cell.length_b   1.000
_cell.length_c   1.000
_cell.angle_alpha   90.00
_cell.angle_beta   90.00
_cell.angle_gamma   90.00
#
_symmetry.space_group_name_H-M   'P 1'
#
loop_
_entity.id
_entity.type
_entity.pdbx_description
1 polymer ?
#
loop_
_entity_poly.entity_id
_entity_poly.type
_entity_poly.pdbx_seq_one_letter_code
_entity_poly.pdbx_strand_id
1 'polypeptide(L)'
;PMKALWVVVAFIIIQQIEGNLISPKIVGHSVGLHPAFIIFVLLVGGALWGLVGLLVSVPLAGVLKVIIESILSWFRLNYPKWFRP
;
A
#
# COMPACT_ATOMS: atom_id res chain seq x y z
N PRO A 1 13.02 13.64 -35.06
CA PRO A 1 12.01 12.55 -35.14
C PRO A 1 12.53 11.16 -34.73
N MET A 2 13.58 10.61 -35.36
CA MET A 2 14.06 9.25 -35.08
C MET A 2 14.55 9.04 -33.64
N LYS A 3 15.25 10.03 -33.05
CA LYS A 3 15.71 10.00 -31.65
C LYS A 3 14.55 9.97 -30.65
N ALA A 4 13.44 10.65 -30.96
CA ALA A 4 12.26 10.67 -30.09
C ALA A 4 11.59 9.29 -30.03
N LEU A 5 11.56 8.56 -31.14
CA LEU A 5 11.05 7.18 -31.18
C LEU A 5 11.88 6.26 -30.29
N TRP A 6 13.21 6.37 -30.33
CA TRP A 6 14.11 5.63 -29.44
C TRP A 6 13.90 5.96 -27.96
N VAL A 7 13.68 7.23 -27.63
CA VAL A 7 13.37 7.64 -26.25
C VAL A 7 12.05 7.01 -25.78
N VAL A 8 10.99 7.02 -26.61
CA VAL A 8 9.70 6.42 -26.25
C VAL A 8 9.83 4.92 -26.01
N VAL A 9 10.55 4.20 -26.88
CA VAL A 9 10.77 2.76 -26.72
C VAL A 9 11.58 2.46 -25.46
N ALA A 10 12.66 3.21 -25.21
CA ALA A 10 13.45 3.07 -23.99
C ALA A 10 12.61 3.37 -22.74
N PHE A 11 11.79 4.41 -22.77
CA PHE A 11 10.92 4.79 -21.67
C PHE A 11 9.90 3.70 -21.35
N ILE A 12 9.26 3.10 -22.36
CA ILE A 12 8.34 1.97 -22.16
C ILE A 12 9.07 0.80 -21.48
N ILE A 13 10.27 0.45 -21.96
CA ILE A 13 11.05 -0.65 -21.36
C ILE A 13 11.39 -0.34 -19.90
N ILE A 14 11.87 0.87 -19.61
CA ILE A 14 12.22 1.30 -18.24
C ILE A 14 10.99 1.26 -17.34
N GLN A 15 9.85 1.82 -17.78
CA GLN A 15 8.60 1.82 -17.02
C GLN A 15 8.11 0.41 -16.71
N GLN A 16 8.24 -0.54 -17.66
CA GLN A 16 7.86 -1.93 -17.42
C GLN A 16 8.76 -2.61 -16.37
N ILE A 17 10.06 -2.29 -16.36
CA ILE A 17 11.00 -2.83 -15.36
C ILE A 17 10.75 -2.19 -13.99
N GLU A 18 10.57 -0.88 -13.93
CA GLU A 18 10.29 -0.17 -12.68
C GLU A 18 8.96 -0.59 -12.08
N GLY A 19 7.90 -0.64 -12.88
CA GLY A 19 6.55 -0.96 -12.41
C GLY A 19 6.38 -2.41 -11.98
N ASN A 20 6.97 -3.37 -12.70
CA ASN A 20 6.68 -4.80 -12.48
C ASN A 20 7.76 -5.54 -11.67
N LEU A 21 9.01 -5.06 -11.64
CA LEU A 21 10.12 -5.76 -10.98
C LEU A 21 10.68 -4.96 -9.80
N ILE A 22 11.00 -3.69 -10.02
CA ILE A 22 11.66 -2.86 -9.00
C ILE A 22 10.66 -2.44 -7.93
N SER A 23 9.49 -1.94 -8.33
CA SER A 23 8.43 -1.51 -7.42
C SER A 23 8.06 -2.59 -6.41
N PRO A 24 7.63 -3.81 -6.78
CA PRO A 24 7.26 -4.83 -5.80
C PRO A 24 8.43 -5.26 -4.91
N LYS A 25 9.67 -5.25 -5.43
CA LYS A 25 10.86 -5.61 -4.64
C LYS A 25 11.21 -4.54 -3.60
N ILE A 26 10.94 -3.27 -3.88
CA ILE A 26 11.14 -2.15 -2.95
C ILE A 26 9.96 -2.01 -2.00
N VAL A 27 8.72 -2.10 -2.50
CA VAL A 27 7.50 -2.00 -1.67
C VAL A 27 7.20 -3.29 -0.90
N GLY A 28 8.06 -4.30 -1.06
CA GLY A 28 8.26 -5.41 -0.12
C GLY A 28 7.12 -6.41 -0.16
N HIS A 29 5.98 -6.07 0.44
CA HIS A 29 4.76 -6.86 0.45
C HIS A 29 3.62 -5.85 0.53
N SER A 30 2.71 -5.89 -0.45
CA SER A 30 1.48 -5.09 -0.46
C SER A 30 0.88 -5.05 0.95
N VAL A 31 0.26 -3.92 1.29
CA VAL A 31 -0.29 -3.56 2.61
C VAL A 31 -1.22 -4.62 3.23
N GLY A 32 -1.44 -5.80 2.64
CA GLY A 32 -2.12 -6.95 3.23
C GLY A 32 -3.58 -6.69 3.55
N LEU A 33 -4.13 -5.60 3.03
CA LEU A 33 -5.52 -5.23 3.23
C LEU A 33 -6.37 -6.11 2.33
N HIS A 34 -7.24 -6.89 2.95
CA HIS A 34 -8.21 -7.70 2.24
C HIS A 34 -9.09 -6.80 1.36
N PRO A 35 -9.37 -7.14 0.09
CA PRO A 35 -10.16 -6.29 -0.83
C PRO A 35 -11.51 -5.85 -0.25
N ALA A 36 -12.18 -6.73 0.49
CA ALA A 36 -13.43 -6.40 1.19
C ALA A 36 -13.28 -5.27 2.21
N PHE A 37 -12.15 -5.19 2.91
CA PHE A 37 -11.88 -4.11 3.87
C PHE A 37 -11.66 -2.78 3.15
N ILE A 38 -11.00 -2.79 1.99
CA ILE A 38 -10.82 -1.58 1.17
C ILE A 38 -12.17 -1.03 0.73
N ILE A 39 -13.07 -1.90 0.25
CA ILE A 39 -14.45 -1.52 -0.11
C ILE A 39 -15.18 -0.94 1.09
N PHE A 40 -15.08 -1.59 2.25
CA PHE A 40 -15.68 -1.09 3.49
C PHE A 40 -15.19 0.31 3.85
N VAL A 41 -13.88 0.55 3.86
CA VAL A 41 -13.34 1.87 4.22
C VAL A 41 -13.67 2.93 3.17
N LEU A 42 -13.73 2.58 1.88
CA LEU A 42 -14.22 3.47 0.83
C LEU A 42 -15.68 3.87 1.05
N LEU A 43 -16.56 2.92 1.39
CA LEU A 43 -17.96 3.22 1.69
C LEU A 43 -18.10 4.14 2.91
N VAL A 44 -17.33 3.88 3.97
CA VAL A 44 -17.31 4.72 5.17
C VAL A 44 -16.81 6.12 4.86
N GLY A 45 -15.66 6.28 4.22
CA GLY A 45 -15.14 7.60 3.90
C GLY A 45 -16.00 8.35 2.88
N GLY A 46 -16.53 7.64 1.88
CA GLY A 46 -17.49 8.18 0.93
C GLY A 46 -18.77 8.69 1.59
N ALA A 47 -19.28 7.99 2.61
CA ALA A 47 -20.43 8.45 3.38
C ALA A 47 -20.11 9.67 4.26
N LEU A 48 -18.87 9.76 4.78
CA LEU A 48 -18.46 10.87 5.66
C LEU A 48 -18.21 12.18 4.88
N TRP A 49 -17.39 12.13 3.82
CA TRP A 49 -16.89 13.31 3.10
C TRP A 49 -17.04 13.22 1.56
N GLY A 50 -17.87 12.32 1.05
CA GLY A 50 -18.11 12.18 -0.38
C GLY A 50 -16.85 11.82 -1.16
N LEU A 51 -16.61 12.52 -2.26
CA LEU A 51 -15.45 12.26 -3.14
C LEU A 51 -14.11 12.41 -2.40
N VAL A 52 -13.97 13.43 -1.55
CA VAL A 52 -12.73 13.64 -0.79
C VAL A 52 -12.50 12.47 0.17
N GLY A 53 -13.56 12.01 0.82
CA GLY A 53 -13.52 10.84 1.68
C GLY A 53 -13.05 9.59 0.93
N LEU A 54 -13.56 9.33 -0.27
CA LEU A 54 -13.13 8.21 -1.10
C LEU A 54 -11.63 8.26 -1.45
N LEU A 55 -11.12 9.43 -1.84
CA LEU A 55 -9.71 9.61 -2.23
C LEU A 55 -8.76 9.32 -1.06
N VAL A 56 -9.13 9.74 0.15
CA VAL A 56 -8.25 9.67 1.33
C VAL A 56 -8.48 8.40 2.16
N SER A 57 -9.58 7.67 1.93
CA SER A 57 -9.95 6.44 2.66
C SER A 57 -8.86 5.36 2.62
N VAL A 58 -8.36 5.03 1.44
CA VAL A 58 -7.38 3.95 1.25
C VAL A 58 -6.03 4.26 1.93
N PRO A 59 -5.41 5.44 1.72
CA PRO A 59 -4.17 5.75 2.41
C PRO A 59 -4.34 5.82 3.94
N LEU A 60 -5.45 6.36 4.44
CA LEU A 60 -5.74 6.35 5.89
C LEU A 60 -5.85 4.93 6.46
N ALA A 61 -6.55 4.03 5.76
CA ALA A 61 -6.66 2.63 6.14
C ALA A 61 -5.28 1.95 6.20
N GLY A 62 -4.41 2.25 5.22
CA GLY A 62 -3.04 1.76 5.19
C GLY A 62 -2.21 2.24 6.39
N VAL A 63 -2.27 3.54 6.70
CA VAL A 63 -1.57 4.13 7.85
C VAL A 63 -2.04 3.51 9.17
N LEU A 64 -3.36 3.39 9.35
CA LEU A 64 -3.94 2.79 10.56
C LEU A 64 -3.48 1.34 10.74
N LYS A 65 -3.44 0.55 9.66
CA LYS A 65 -2.96 -0.82 9.69
C LYS A 65 -1.51 -0.89 10.15
N VAL A 66 -0.63 -0.06 9.59
CA VAL A 66 0.79 -0.02 9.96
C VAL A 66 0.98 0.35 11.43
N ILE A 67 0.18 1.29 11.95
CA ILE A 67 0.21 1.66 13.37
C ILE A 67 -0.17 0.46 14.24
N ILE A 68 -1.27 -0.25 13.90
CA ILE A 68 -1.70 -1.44 14.65
C ILE A 68 -0.62 -2.53 14.63
N GLU A 69 -0.04 -2.81 13.47
CA GLU A 69 1.03 -3.81 13.33
C GLU A 69 2.29 -3.43 14.10
N SER A 70 2.65 -2.15 14.09
CA SER A 70 3.77 -1.61 14.86
C SER A 70 3.53 -1.75 16.37
N ILE A 71 2.33 -1.44 16.86
CA ILE A 71 1.97 -1.60 18.27
C ILE A 71 1.95 -3.08 18.67
N LEU A 72 1.34 -3.95 17.85
CA LEU A 72 1.27 -5.38 18.13
C LEU A 72 2.65 -6.04 18.14
N SER A 73 3.51 -5.67 17.19
CA SER A 73 4.88 -6.17 17.14
C SER A 73 5.69 -5.70 18.34
N TRP A 74 5.58 -4.41 18.71
CA TRP A 74 6.19 -3.89 19.94
C TRP A 74 5.72 -4.65 21.18
N PHE A 75 4.42 -4.87 21.34
CA PHE A 75 3.86 -5.57 22.49
C PHE A 75 4.34 -7.03 22.58
N ARG A 76 4.39 -7.72 21.44
CA ARG A 76 4.91 -9.10 21.36
C ARG A 76 6.39 -9.20 21.75
N LEU A 77 7.20 -8.21 21.39
CA LEU A 77 8.63 -8.17 21.75
C LEU A 77 8.84 -7.82 23.23
N ASN A 78 8.01 -6.94 23.79
CA ASN A 78 8.17 -6.46 25.18
C ASN A 78 7.60 -7.42 26.24
N TYR A 79 6.61 -8.26 25.88
CA TYR A 79 6.00 -9.23 26.80
C TYR A 79 6.10 -10.68 26.30
N PRO A 80 7.32 -11.22 26.09
CA PRO A 80 7.49 -12.56 25.52
C PRO A 80 6.96 -13.68 26.42
N LYS A 81 6.74 -13.40 27.71
CA LYS A 81 6.27 -14.37 28.73
C LYS A 81 4.82 -14.81 28.53
N TRP A 82 4.01 -13.99 27.87
CA TRP A 82 2.58 -14.27 27.60
C TRP A 82 2.34 -14.98 26.27
N PHE A 83 3.38 -15.13 25.44
CA PHE A 83 3.27 -15.62 24.05
C PHE A 83 4.14 -16.85 23.75
N ARG A 84 4.84 -17.42 24.75
CA ARG A 84 5.51 -18.72 24.63
C ARG A 84 4.70 -19.76 25.42
N PRO A 85 4.23 -20.85 24.77
CA PRO A 85 3.53 -21.94 25.47
C PRO A 85 4.44 -22.67 26.46
#